data_AF-A0A951I260-F1
#
_entry.id   AF-A0A951I260-F1
#
_cell.length_a   1.000
_cell.length_b   1.000
_cell.length_c   1.000
_cell.angle_alpha   90.00
_cell.angle_beta   90.00
_cell.angle_gamma   90.00
#
_symmetry.space_group_name_H-M   'P 1'
#
loop_
_entity.id
_entity.type
_entity.pdbx_description
1 polymer ?
#
loop_
_entity_poly.entity_id
_entity_poly.type
_entity_poly.pdbx_seq_one_letter_code
_entity_poly.pdbx_strand_id
1 'polypeptide(L)'
;MQSLKPLQGHLSRFIKAACLLGLLVSTVSAETKNSHLICRPELSPAHRTELAEKLRAITGWSQLDFDEEGVLRMGGEMEAHGGSRAARELLAAAAEGRALMLLEDASHRADVVFARVNPGRWTKDGAQKPPVYVILIDFADFQHVIGDEAARAAFNEGWAVLHEIAHVVHDSADAEEGANEPGACETLINRMRRECGLAERAEYFFDLFPGQERTAFTTRLVRLAFDLQTPQLKKKRYWLMWDANLVGGIEASKQIAAR
;
A
#
# COMPACT_ATOMS: atom_id res chain seq x y z
N MET A 1 -25.97 1.04 77.61
CA MET A 1 -25.72 2.43 77.17
C MET A 1 -24.75 2.42 76.00
N GLN A 2 -25.29 2.44 74.79
CA GLN A 2 -24.78 3.07 73.56
C GLN A 2 -25.82 2.70 72.49
N SER A 3 -26.70 3.67 72.25
CA SER A 3 -27.88 3.58 71.38
C SER A 3 -27.47 3.98 69.98
N LEU A 4 -27.67 3.09 68.99
CA LEU A 4 -27.39 3.34 67.59
C LEU A 4 -28.65 3.11 66.73
N LYS A 5 -28.95 4.15 65.96
CA LYS A 5 -29.87 4.30 64.81
C LYS A 5 -31.37 4.40 65.12
N PRO A 6 -32.01 5.37 64.45
CA PRO A 6 -32.89 4.97 63.36
C PRO A 6 -32.61 5.68 62.03
N LEU A 7 -32.84 4.92 60.95
CA LEU A 7 -33.04 5.38 59.57
C LEU A 7 -34.39 6.09 59.44
N GLN A 8 -34.40 7.31 58.92
CA GLN A 8 -35.50 7.96 58.19
C GLN A 8 -34.82 8.91 57.19
N GLY A 9 -35.05 8.91 55.88
CA GLY A 9 -36.24 8.58 55.11
C GLY A 9 -36.76 9.89 54.51
N HIS A 10 -36.39 10.21 53.26
CA HIS A 10 -37.23 11.09 52.44
C HIS A 10 -37.15 10.76 50.96
N LEU A 11 -38.32 10.37 50.48
CA LEU A 11 -38.72 10.04 49.12
C LEU A 11 -38.95 11.31 48.28
N SER A 12 -38.53 11.24 47.01
CA SER A 12 -39.29 11.63 45.81
C SER A 12 -39.80 13.07 45.68
N ARG A 13 -39.26 13.81 44.69
CA ARG A 13 -40.10 14.51 43.69
C ARG A 13 -39.49 14.50 42.28
N PHE A 14 -40.34 14.05 41.37
CA PHE A 14 -40.22 13.95 39.92
C PHE A 14 -39.91 15.29 39.25
N ILE A 15 -38.98 15.30 38.29
CA ILE A 15 -39.08 16.14 37.09
C ILE A 15 -38.87 15.24 35.88
N LYS A 16 -39.98 15.01 35.17
CA LYS A 16 -40.04 14.40 33.85
C LYS A 16 -39.54 15.44 32.84
N ALA A 17 -38.34 15.26 32.31
CA ALA A 17 -37.93 15.92 31.07
C ALA A 17 -37.97 14.86 29.96
N ALA A 18 -39.06 14.88 29.21
CA ALA A 18 -39.21 14.12 27.98
C ALA A 18 -38.40 14.82 26.87
N CYS A 19 -37.21 14.31 26.57
CA CYS A 19 -36.56 14.57 25.28
C CYS A 19 -36.94 13.46 24.31
N LEU A 20 -38.09 13.66 23.66
CA LEU A 20 -38.42 13.07 22.37
C LEU A 20 -37.73 13.91 21.27
N LEU A 21 -37.41 13.27 20.14
CA LEU A 21 -36.67 13.74 18.94
C LEU A 21 -35.15 13.62 19.07
N GLY A 22 -34.43 12.86 18.24
CA GLY A 22 -34.80 12.12 17.04
C GLY A 22 -33.92 10.89 16.90
N LEU A 23 -34.55 9.74 16.71
CA LEU A 23 -33.93 8.57 16.11
C LEU A 23 -33.55 8.95 14.67
N LEU A 24 -32.33 9.46 14.49
CA LEU A 24 -31.66 9.34 13.20
C LEU A 24 -31.34 7.86 13.04
N VAL A 25 -32.27 7.16 12.41
CA VAL A 25 -32.06 5.84 11.84
C VAL A 25 -31.07 6.04 10.69
N SER A 26 -29.78 6.09 11.02
CA SER A 26 -28.71 5.92 10.04
C SER A 26 -28.68 4.44 9.69
N THR A 27 -29.60 4.01 8.83
CA THR A 27 -29.46 2.75 8.11
C THR A 27 -28.40 2.97 7.03
N VAL A 28 -27.13 3.02 7.44
CA VAL A 28 -26.02 2.72 6.52
C VAL A 28 -25.94 1.21 6.46
N SER A 29 -26.91 0.60 5.79
CA SER A 29 -26.73 -0.73 5.23
C SER A 29 -25.99 -0.52 3.91
N ALA A 30 -24.72 -0.15 4.01
CA ALA A 30 -23.79 -0.42 2.92
C ALA A 30 -23.61 -1.93 2.97
N GLU A 31 -24.34 -2.62 2.09
CA GLU A 31 -24.15 -4.02 1.76
C GLU A 31 -22.65 -4.19 1.45
N THR A 32 -21.88 -4.60 2.46
CA THR A 32 -20.43 -4.68 2.34
C THR A 32 -20.13 -5.85 1.42
N LYS A 33 -20.02 -5.56 0.12
CA LYS A 33 -19.35 -6.46 -0.82
C LYS A 33 -18.04 -6.89 -0.15
N ASN A 34 -17.85 -8.19 0.01
CA ASN A 34 -16.61 -8.73 0.53
C ASN A 34 -15.49 -8.28 -0.41
N SER A 35 -14.59 -7.41 0.07
CA SER A 35 -13.42 -7.02 -0.72
C SER A 35 -12.51 -8.23 -0.89
N HIS A 36 -11.98 -8.40 -2.09
CA HIS A 36 -11.02 -9.43 -2.40
C HIS A 36 -9.57 -9.03 -2.13
N LEU A 37 -9.33 -7.90 -1.46
CA LEU A 37 -8.01 -7.51 -0.96
C LEU A 37 -7.99 -7.62 0.58
N ILE A 38 -7.19 -8.54 1.10
CA ILE A 38 -7.19 -8.91 2.53
C ILE A 38 -5.76 -8.93 3.07
N CYS A 39 -5.52 -8.25 4.17
CA CYS A 39 -4.30 -8.34 4.98
C CYS A 39 -4.31 -9.63 5.81
N ARG A 40 -3.24 -10.42 5.71
CA ARG A 40 -3.10 -11.58 6.57
C ARG A 40 -2.87 -11.19 8.04
N PRO A 41 -3.13 -12.09 9.00
CA PRO A 41 -2.90 -11.84 10.43
C PRO A 41 -1.45 -11.46 10.77
N GLU A 42 -0.48 -11.93 9.97
CA GLU A 42 0.94 -11.63 10.16
C GLU A 42 1.29 -10.16 9.84
N LEU A 43 0.49 -9.47 9.03
CA LEU A 43 0.66 -8.04 8.78
C LEU A 43 0.21 -7.23 10.00
N SER A 44 1.18 -6.64 10.69
CA SER A 44 0.95 -5.93 11.96
C SER A 44 -0.08 -4.79 11.82
N PRO A 45 -0.82 -4.44 12.88
CA PRO A 45 -1.73 -3.28 12.85
C PRO A 45 -1.06 -1.95 12.48
N ALA A 46 0.22 -1.80 12.84
CA ALA A 46 1.01 -0.62 12.48
C ALA A 46 1.25 -0.55 10.96
N HIS A 47 1.69 -1.65 10.35
CA HIS A 47 1.89 -1.73 8.89
C HIS A 47 0.57 -1.61 8.11
N ARG A 48 -0.54 -2.13 8.63
CA ARG A 48 -1.87 -1.92 8.05
C ARG A 48 -2.24 -0.43 8.02
N THR A 49 -2.06 0.24 9.16
CA THR A 49 -2.32 1.69 9.28
C THR A 49 -1.45 2.50 8.33
N GLU A 50 -0.15 2.22 8.32
CA GLU A 50 0.82 2.90 7.46
C GLU A 50 0.49 2.72 5.98
N LEU A 51 0.23 1.47 5.55
CA LEU A 51 -0.16 1.18 4.18
C LEU A 51 -1.48 1.88 3.80
N ALA A 52 -2.48 1.85 4.69
CA ALA A 52 -3.73 2.56 4.47
C ALA A 52 -3.50 4.06 4.32
N GLU A 53 -2.65 4.68 5.14
CA GLU A 53 -2.28 6.10 5.01
C GLU A 53 -1.66 6.42 3.65
N LYS A 54 -0.72 5.60 3.16
CA LYS A 54 -0.14 5.81 1.83
C LYS A 54 -1.18 5.65 0.73
N LEU A 55 -2.00 4.61 0.80
CA LEU A 55 -3.06 4.38 -0.19
C LEU A 55 -4.09 5.50 -0.18
N ARG A 56 -4.46 6.05 1.00
CA ARG A 56 -5.31 7.25 1.11
C ARG A 56 -4.67 8.45 0.43
N ALA A 57 -3.38 8.70 0.68
CA ALA A 57 -2.66 9.81 0.04
C ALA A 57 -2.59 9.67 -1.48
N ILE A 58 -2.40 8.45 -1.99
CA ILE A 58 -2.33 8.16 -3.43
C ILE A 58 -3.70 8.26 -4.08
N THR A 59 -4.73 7.69 -3.46
CA THR A 59 -6.08 7.58 -4.05
C THR A 59 -6.95 8.80 -3.80
N GLY A 60 -6.65 9.58 -2.77
CA GLY A 60 -7.50 10.67 -2.29
C GLY A 60 -8.73 10.20 -1.51
N TRP A 61 -8.93 8.90 -1.27
CA TRP A 61 -10.03 8.40 -0.44
C TRP A 61 -9.75 8.64 1.04
N SER A 62 -10.60 9.41 1.71
CA SER A 62 -10.39 9.75 3.13
C SER A 62 -10.66 8.59 4.10
N GLN A 63 -11.59 7.68 3.74
CA GLN A 63 -12.03 6.57 4.59
C GLN A 63 -11.49 5.19 4.13
N LEU A 64 -10.46 5.15 3.28
CA LEU A 64 -9.84 3.86 2.94
C LEU A 64 -9.08 3.34 4.16
N ASP A 65 -9.39 2.13 4.60
CA ASP A 65 -8.74 1.48 5.74
C ASP A 65 -8.82 -0.06 5.65
N PHE A 66 -8.11 -0.76 6.53
CA PHE A 66 -8.29 -2.21 6.74
C PHE A 66 -9.05 -2.43 8.05
N ASP A 67 -10.11 -3.24 8.01
CA ASP A 67 -10.85 -3.57 9.23
C ASP A 67 -10.09 -4.55 10.15
N GLU A 68 -10.74 -4.94 11.26
CA GLU A 68 -10.16 -5.85 12.25
C GLU A 68 -9.80 -7.21 11.63
N GLU A 69 -10.58 -7.67 10.65
CA GLU A 69 -10.34 -8.88 9.87
C GLU A 69 -9.26 -8.70 8.78
N GLY A 70 -8.78 -7.47 8.57
CA GLY A 70 -7.78 -7.12 7.55
C GLY A 70 -8.35 -6.89 6.16
N VAL A 71 -9.67 -6.85 5.99
CA VAL A 71 -10.33 -6.63 4.71
C VAL A 71 -10.23 -5.14 4.33
N LEU A 72 -9.80 -4.83 3.10
CA LEU A 72 -9.79 -3.45 2.62
C LEU A 72 -11.22 -2.92 2.54
N ARG A 73 -11.48 -1.82 3.26
CA ARG A 73 -12.71 -1.03 3.19
C ARG A 73 -12.44 0.23 2.39
N MET A 74 -13.18 0.40 1.31
CA MET A 74 -13.15 1.63 0.50
C MET A 74 -14.31 2.52 0.92
N GLY A 75 -14.04 3.80 1.15
CA GLY A 75 -15.08 4.82 1.29
C GLY A 75 -15.90 4.98 -0.01
N GLY A 76 -17.00 5.73 0.06
CA GLY A 76 -17.81 6.01 -1.13
C GLY A 76 -17.05 6.87 -2.16
N GLU A 77 -17.36 6.75 -3.47
CA GLU A 77 -16.72 7.56 -4.53
C GLU A 77 -16.83 9.07 -4.28
N MET A 78 -17.92 9.52 -3.65
CA MET A 78 -18.17 10.91 -3.28
C MET A 78 -17.20 11.45 -2.21
N GLU A 79 -16.37 10.59 -1.61
CA GLU A 79 -15.45 10.92 -0.51
C GLU A 79 -13.99 11.06 -0.97
N ALA A 80 -13.73 11.01 -2.28
CA ALA A 80 -12.41 11.23 -2.84
C ALA A 80 -12.12 12.74 -3.02
N HIS A 81 -11.02 13.22 -2.45
CA HIS A 81 -10.54 14.60 -2.61
C HIS A 81 -9.11 14.61 -3.15
N GLY A 82 -8.96 14.85 -4.47
CA GLY A 82 -7.66 14.81 -5.14
C GLY A 82 -7.19 13.39 -5.44
N GLY A 83 -5.86 13.18 -5.39
CA GLY A 83 -5.21 11.90 -5.67
C GLY A 83 -5.37 11.40 -7.10
N SER A 84 -4.96 10.15 -7.32
CA SER A 84 -5.04 9.48 -8.61
C SER A 84 -6.38 8.78 -8.81
N ARG A 85 -7.05 9.12 -9.91
CA ARG A 85 -8.23 8.40 -10.39
C ARG A 85 -7.87 6.99 -10.85
N ALA A 86 -6.76 6.84 -11.56
CA ALA A 86 -6.29 5.53 -12.01
C ALA A 86 -5.99 4.58 -10.83
N ALA A 87 -5.46 5.09 -9.72
CA ALA A 87 -5.25 4.29 -8.51
C ALA A 87 -6.56 3.82 -7.88
N ARG A 88 -7.60 4.69 -7.84
CA ARG A 88 -8.94 4.30 -7.38
C ARG A 88 -9.57 3.23 -8.26
N GLU A 89 -9.48 3.40 -9.58
CA GLU A 89 -9.98 2.42 -10.55
C GLU A 89 -9.29 1.06 -10.37
N LEU A 90 -7.97 1.04 -10.17
CA LEU A 90 -7.21 -0.19 -9.93
C LEU A 90 -7.61 -0.87 -8.61
N LEU A 91 -7.71 -0.13 -7.50
CA LEU A 91 -8.11 -0.70 -6.21
C LEU A 91 -9.55 -1.19 -6.21
N ALA A 92 -10.47 -0.45 -6.84
CA ALA A 92 -11.85 -0.90 -6.99
C ALA A 92 -11.92 -2.20 -7.79
N ALA A 93 -11.18 -2.29 -8.90
CA ALA A 93 -11.09 -3.51 -9.70
C ALA A 93 -10.46 -4.68 -8.94
N ALA A 94 -9.48 -4.41 -8.06
CA ALA A 94 -8.88 -5.42 -7.20
C ALA A 94 -9.88 -5.93 -6.14
N ALA A 95 -10.58 -5.02 -5.49
CA ALA A 95 -11.55 -5.34 -4.43
C ALA A 95 -12.79 -6.07 -4.96
N GLU A 96 -13.27 -5.72 -6.16
CA GLU A 96 -14.45 -6.33 -6.79
C GLU A 96 -14.11 -7.45 -7.80
N GLY A 97 -12.82 -7.71 -8.01
CA GLY A 97 -12.31 -8.60 -9.04
C GLY A 97 -12.61 -10.08 -8.82
N ARG A 98 -12.07 -10.96 -9.68
CA ARG A 98 -12.26 -12.42 -9.55
C ARG A 98 -11.15 -13.13 -8.77
N ALA A 99 -10.04 -12.45 -8.51
CA ALA A 99 -8.90 -12.99 -7.80
C ALA A 99 -8.90 -12.51 -6.35
N LEU A 100 -8.59 -13.41 -5.42
CA LEU A 100 -8.33 -13.06 -4.02
C LEU A 100 -6.87 -12.65 -3.88
N MET A 101 -6.61 -11.46 -3.34
CA MET A 101 -5.27 -10.93 -3.10
C MET A 101 -5.02 -10.83 -1.59
N LEU A 102 -3.96 -11.48 -1.13
CA LEU A 102 -3.55 -11.50 0.27
C LEU A 102 -2.31 -10.63 0.45
N LEU A 103 -2.37 -9.62 1.31
CA LEU A 103 -1.21 -8.82 1.69
C LEU A 103 -0.50 -9.48 2.88
N GLU A 104 0.80 -9.67 2.78
CA GLU A 104 1.62 -10.35 3.78
C GLU A 104 2.90 -9.55 4.06
N ASP A 105 3.23 -9.44 5.34
CA ASP A 105 4.49 -8.88 5.78
C ASP A 105 5.63 -9.85 5.47
N ALA A 106 6.57 -9.36 4.67
CA ALA A 106 7.79 -10.07 4.29
C ALA A 106 9.04 -9.37 4.78
N SER A 107 8.93 -8.51 5.81
CA SER A 107 10.06 -7.75 6.33
C SER A 107 11.26 -8.63 6.67
N HIS A 108 12.44 -8.24 6.22
CA HIS A 108 13.72 -8.93 6.37
C HIS A 108 13.85 -10.23 5.56
N ARG A 109 12.98 -10.48 4.59
CA ARG A 109 13.10 -11.66 3.73
C ARG A 109 14.07 -11.37 2.60
N ALA A 110 15.19 -12.09 2.61
CA ALA A 110 16.22 -11.98 1.59
C ALA A 110 15.77 -12.34 0.16
N ASP A 111 14.56 -12.88 -0.05
CA ASP A 111 14.00 -13.23 -1.35
C ASP A 111 12.94 -12.24 -1.87
N VAL A 112 12.73 -11.13 -1.17
CA VAL A 112 11.80 -10.04 -1.53
C VAL A 112 12.60 -8.75 -1.69
N VAL A 113 12.39 -8.01 -2.78
CA VAL A 113 12.99 -6.68 -3.00
C VAL A 113 11.85 -5.67 -2.91
N PHE A 114 11.65 -5.01 -1.77
CA PHE A 114 10.51 -4.11 -1.49
C PHE A 114 9.12 -4.76 -1.51
N ALA A 115 8.70 -5.34 -2.64
CA ALA A 115 7.47 -6.08 -2.77
C ALA A 115 7.57 -7.12 -3.91
N ARG A 116 6.68 -8.11 -3.89
CA ARG A 116 6.48 -9.05 -5.01
C ARG A 116 5.15 -9.76 -4.90
N VAL A 117 4.59 -10.16 -6.03
CA VAL A 117 3.41 -11.02 -6.07
C VAL A 117 3.74 -12.47 -6.41
N ASN A 118 3.15 -13.42 -5.67
CA ASN A 118 3.25 -14.85 -5.93
C ASN A 118 1.88 -15.50 -6.09
N PRO A 119 1.72 -16.51 -6.95
CA PRO A 119 0.50 -17.31 -6.97
C PRO A 119 0.36 -18.11 -5.68
N GLY A 120 -0.79 -17.97 -5.02
CA GLY A 120 -1.17 -18.72 -3.84
C GLY A 120 -1.83 -20.06 -4.18
N ARG A 121 -2.01 -20.90 -3.15
CA ARG A 121 -2.72 -22.18 -3.28
C ARG A 121 -3.69 -22.36 -2.12
N TRP A 122 -4.85 -22.93 -2.41
CA TRP A 122 -5.81 -23.31 -1.39
C TRP A 122 -5.36 -24.57 -0.67
N THR A 123 -5.55 -24.62 0.66
CA THR A 123 -5.18 -25.77 1.50
C THR A 123 -6.10 -26.98 1.33
N LYS A 124 -7.29 -26.78 0.74
CA LYS A 124 -8.26 -27.83 0.44
C LYS A 124 -8.75 -27.64 -0.98
N ASP A 125 -8.80 -28.71 -1.75
CA ASP A 125 -9.39 -28.70 -3.08
C ASP A 125 -10.92 -28.55 -2.97
N GLY A 126 -11.47 -27.69 -3.81
CA GLY A 126 -12.91 -27.43 -3.89
C GLY A 126 -13.22 -26.79 -5.23
N ALA A 127 -14.32 -27.22 -5.86
CA ALA A 127 -14.55 -26.99 -7.29
C ALA A 127 -14.83 -25.54 -7.72
N GLN A 128 -14.74 -24.53 -6.85
CA GLN A 128 -15.15 -23.15 -7.16
C GLN A 128 -14.36 -22.10 -6.36
N LYS A 129 -13.06 -22.28 -6.18
CA LYS A 129 -12.26 -21.28 -5.46
C LYS A 129 -11.62 -20.29 -6.44
N PRO A 130 -11.64 -18.98 -6.16
CA PRO A 130 -10.98 -18.00 -7.02
C PRO A 130 -9.47 -18.22 -7.03
N PRO A 131 -8.76 -17.76 -8.08
CA PRO A 131 -7.30 -17.63 -8.03
C PRO A 131 -6.89 -16.82 -6.81
N VAL A 132 -5.79 -17.22 -6.16
CA VAL A 132 -5.22 -16.51 -5.01
C VAL A 132 -3.86 -15.99 -5.39
N TYR A 133 -3.58 -14.75 -5.03
CA TYR A 133 -2.26 -14.13 -5.14
C TYR A 133 -1.85 -13.61 -3.77
N VAL A 134 -0.58 -13.78 -3.44
CA VAL A 134 0.02 -13.29 -2.19
C VAL A 134 0.99 -12.19 -2.57
N ILE A 135 0.68 -10.96 -2.15
CA ILE A 135 1.52 -9.79 -2.30
C ILE A 135 2.36 -9.69 -1.03
N LEU A 136 3.64 -9.95 -1.17
CA LEU A 136 4.65 -9.84 -0.12
C LEU A 136 5.19 -8.41 -0.11
N ILE A 137 5.32 -7.81 1.07
CA ILE A 137 5.84 -6.44 1.24
C ILE A 137 6.95 -6.49 2.29
N ASP A 138 8.17 -6.09 1.92
CA ASP A 138 9.26 -5.88 2.87
C ASP A 138 9.24 -4.42 3.32
N PHE A 139 8.56 -4.14 4.44
CA PHE A 139 8.47 -2.79 5.00
C PHE A 139 9.83 -2.28 5.50
N ALA A 140 10.73 -3.19 5.89
CA ALA A 140 12.07 -2.81 6.37
C ALA A 140 12.94 -2.28 5.22
N ASP A 141 12.83 -2.85 4.02
CA ASP A 141 13.58 -2.39 2.84
C ASP A 141 13.35 -0.89 2.53
N PHE A 142 12.13 -0.39 2.71
CA PHE A 142 11.81 1.04 2.48
C PHE A 142 12.55 1.99 3.42
N GLN A 143 12.99 1.52 4.59
CA GLN A 143 13.78 2.32 5.54
C GLN A 143 15.22 2.55 5.07
N HIS A 144 15.69 1.74 4.12
CA HIS A 144 17.04 1.84 3.55
C HIS A 144 17.10 2.73 2.31
N VAL A 145 15.95 3.25 1.86
CA VAL A 145 15.84 4.11 0.68
C VAL A 145 16.20 5.55 1.03
N ILE A 146 17.18 6.10 0.32
CA ILE A 146 17.65 7.48 0.43
C ILE A 146 17.53 8.21 -0.92
N GLY A 147 17.74 9.52 -0.92
CA GLY A 147 17.75 10.34 -2.13
C GLY A 147 16.84 11.55 -2.05
N ASP A 148 16.49 12.08 -3.22
CA ASP A 148 15.65 13.27 -3.36
C ASP A 148 14.25 13.04 -2.76
N GLU A 149 13.73 14.04 -2.06
CA GLU A 149 12.39 13.98 -1.45
C GLU A 149 11.29 13.68 -2.46
N ALA A 150 11.37 14.28 -3.66
CA ALA A 150 10.39 14.05 -4.73
C ALA A 150 10.41 12.60 -5.24
N ALA A 151 11.58 11.96 -5.29
CA ALA A 151 11.69 10.55 -5.67
C ALA A 151 11.16 9.63 -4.56
N ARG A 152 11.46 9.93 -3.28
CA ARG A 152 10.94 9.16 -2.14
C ARG A 152 9.42 9.27 -2.00
N ALA A 153 8.83 10.43 -2.29
CA ALA A 153 7.36 10.57 -2.34
C ALA A 153 6.72 9.69 -3.43
N ALA A 154 7.46 9.44 -4.52
CA ALA A 154 7.07 8.60 -5.65
C ALA A 154 7.40 7.10 -5.49
N PHE A 155 8.09 6.72 -4.40
CA PHE A 155 8.52 5.34 -4.15
C PHE A 155 8.40 4.99 -2.66
N ASN A 156 7.30 4.33 -2.31
CA ASN A 156 7.00 3.84 -0.97
C ASN A 156 6.12 2.57 -1.08
N GLU A 157 5.83 1.95 0.05
CA GLU A 157 5.06 0.72 0.17
C GLU A 157 3.67 0.80 -0.49
N GLY A 158 3.01 1.96 -0.48
CA GLY A 158 1.74 2.16 -1.18
C GLY A 158 1.88 2.06 -2.70
N TRP A 159 2.94 2.65 -3.27
CA TRP A 159 3.24 2.53 -4.70
C TRP A 159 3.63 1.11 -5.09
N ALA A 160 4.41 0.42 -4.26
CA ALA A 160 4.81 -0.96 -4.51
C ALA A 160 3.60 -1.90 -4.48
N VAL A 161 2.69 -1.76 -3.51
CA VAL A 161 1.45 -2.56 -3.48
C VAL A 161 0.58 -2.31 -4.71
N LEU A 162 0.45 -1.07 -5.18
CA LEU A 162 -0.29 -0.78 -6.41
C LEU A 162 0.36 -1.40 -7.65
N HIS A 163 1.69 -1.45 -7.70
CA HIS A 163 2.43 -2.15 -8.76
C HIS A 163 2.09 -3.64 -8.79
N GLU A 164 2.16 -4.31 -7.64
CA GLU A 164 1.81 -5.74 -7.53
C GLU A 164 0.33 -6.01 -7.87
N ILE A 165 -0.58 -5.14 -7.46
CA ILE A 165 -2.00 -5.24 -7.81
C ILE A 165 -2.20 -5.07 -9.33
N ALA A 166 -1.44 -4.19 -9.99
CA ALA A 166 -1.52 -4.01 -11.44
C ALA A 166 -1.12 -5.26 -12.22
N HIS A 167 -0.13 -6.03 -11.74
CA HIS A 167 0.19 -7.35 -12.30
C HIS A 167 -1.02 -8.29 -12.22
N VAL A 168 -1.69 -8.36 -11.06
CA VAL A 168 -2.82 -9.28 -10.85
C VAL A 168 -4.06 -8.87 -11.64
N VAL A 169 -4.42 -7.58 -11.61
CA VAL A 169 -5.69 -7.09 -12.17
C VAL A 169 -5.64 -6.95 -13.70
N HIS A 170 -4.50 -6.50 -14.24
CA HIS A 170 -4.37 -6.19 -15.66
C HIS A 170 -3.48 -7.16 -16.45
N ASP A 171 -2.88 -8.15 -15.79
CA ASP A 171 -1.87 -9.03 -16.42
C ASP A 171 -0.77 -8.19 -17.08
N SER A 172 -0.46 -7.05 -16.48
CA SER A 172 0.48 -6.09 -17.04
C SER A 172 1.90 -6.59 -16.81
N ALA A 173 2.73 -6.60 -17.85
CA ALA A 173 4.13 -7.01 -17.75
C ALA A 173 5.02 -5.82 -17.38
N ASP A 174 6.11 -6.12 -16.69
CA ASP A 174 7.24 -5.23 -16.52
C ASP A 174 8.01 -5.01 -17.82
N ALA A 175 8.95 -4.06 -17.79
CA ALA A 175 9.88 -3.88 -18.89
C ALA A 175 10.74 -5.14 -19.11
N GLU A 176 10.93 -5.51 -20.37
CA GLU A 176 11.93 -6.51 -20.76
C GLU A 176 13.35 -5.91 -20.66
N GLU A 177 14.33 -6.77 -20.38
CA GLU A 177 15.73 -6.34 -20.28
C GLU A 177 16.21 -5.67 -21.58
N GLY A 178 16.83 -4.50 -21.45
CA GLY A 178 17.29 -3.71 -22.60
C GLY A 178 16.20 -2.85 -23.26
N ALA A 179 14.96 -2.89 -22.78
CA ALA A 179 13.95 -1.92 -23.20
C ALA A 179 14.26 -0.53 -22.60
N ASN A 180 14.20 0.50 -23.44
CA ASN A 180 14.33 1.90 -22.99
C ASN A 180 13.03 2.46 -22.40
N GLU A 181 11.97 1.65 -22.32
CA GLU A 181 10.66 2.05 -21.84
C GLU A 181 10.29 1.33 -20.53
N PRO A 182 9.52 1.96 -19.63
CA PRO A 182 9.26 1.39 -18.30
C PRO A 182 8.40 0.11 -18.27
N GLY A 183 7.81 -0.30 -19.39
CA GLY A 183 6.86 -1.42 -19.45
C GLY A 183 5.41 -0.99 -19.19
N ALA A 184 4.45 -1.91 -19.39
CA ALA A 184 3.03 -1.60 -19.28
C ALA A 184 2.60 -1.33 -17.84
N CYS A 185 3.10 -2.13 -16.88
CA CYS A 185 2.84 -1.97 -15.46
C CYS A 185 3.30 -0.58 -14.98
N GLU A 186 4.58 -0.26 -15.17
CA GLU A 186 5.15 1.02 -14.72
C GLU A 186 4.55 2.22 -15.47
N THR A 187 4.10 2.06 -16.72
CA THR A 187 3.36 3.13 -17.44
C THR A 187 2.05 3.47 -16.73
N LEU A 188 1.33 2.47 -16.23
CA LEU A 188 0.12 2.69 -15.42
C LEU A 188 0.46 3.37 -14.09
N ILE A 189 1.51 2.93 -13.40
CA ILE A 189 1.93 3.56 -12.14
C ILE A 189 2.40 5.01 -12.37
N ASN A 190 3.13 5.29 -13.44
CA ASN A 190 3.54 6.65 -13.81
C ASN A 190 2.35 7.56 -14.12
N ARG A 191 1.31 7.03 -14.76
CA ARG A 191 0.04 7.77 -14.90
C ARG A 191 -0.53 8.15 -13.54
N MET A 192 -0.55 7.22 -12.57
CA MET A 192 -1.04 7.52 -11.21
C MET A 192 -0.18 8.58 -10.53
N ARG A 193 1.16 8.48 -10.61
CA ARG A 193 2.08 9.49 -10.06
C ARG A 193 1.84 10.87 -10.68
N ARG A 194 1.64 10.94 -12.00
CA ARG A 194 1.34 12.19 -12.71
C ARG A 194 0.02 12.81 -12.24
N GLU A 195 -1.02 12.01 -12.04
CA GLU A 195 -2.30 12.47 -11.49
C GLU A 195 -2.13 13.04 -10.07
N CYS A 196 -1.18 12.52 -9.29
CA CYS A 196 -0.79 13.05 -7.98
C CYS A 196 0.21 14.21 -8.03
N GLY A 197 0.68 14.64 -9.20
CA GLY A 197 1.71 15.67 -9.35
C GLY A 197 3.10 15.26 -8.88
N LEU A 198 3.39 13.96 -8.86
CA LEU A 198 4.67 13.38 -8.42
C LEU A 198 5.61 13.06 -9.59
N ALA A 199 6.88 12.84 -9.27
CA ALA A 199 7.88 12.46 -10.26
C ALA A 199 7.61 11.04 -10.79
N GLU A 200 7.78 10.84 -12.10
CA GLU A 200 7.55 9.59 -12.82
C GLU A 200 8.86 8.79 -12.92
N ARG A 201 8.82 7.46 -12.78
CA ARG A 201 10.01 6.61 -12.96
C ARG A 201 10.48 6.72 -14.41
N ALA A 202 11.71 7.18 -14.60
CA ALA A 202 12.27 7.43 -15.92
C ALA A 202 12.82 6.15 -16.57
N GLU A 203 13.39 5.27 -15.75
CA GLU A 203 14.05 4.03 -16.16
C GLU A 203 13.59 2.89 -15.24
N TYR A 204 13.23 1.75 -15.83
CA TYR A 204 12.79 0.60 -15.04
C TYR A 204 13.99 -0.12 -14.40
N PHE A 205 15.05 -0.35 -15.17
CA PHE A 205 16.27 -0.95 -14.65
C PHE A 205 17.07 0.06 -13.82
N PHE A 206 17.87 -0.47 -12.89
CA PHE A 206 18.77 0.33 -12.09
C PHE A 206 20.20 0.24 -12.62
N ASP A 207 20.95 1.31 -12.37
CA ASP A 207 22.40 1.28 -12.52
C ASP A 207 23.03 0.83 -11.20
N LEU A 208 23.98 -0.12 -11.27
CA LEU A 208 24.94 -0.30 -10.19
C LEU A 208 26.03 0.75 -10.34
N PHE A 209 26.20 1.58 -9.32
CA PHE A 209 27.36 2.46 -9.29
C PHE A 209 28.61 1.59 -9.17
N PRO A 210 29.64 1.75 -10.04
CA PRO A 210 30.87 1.02 -9.90
C PRO A 210 31.53 1.45 -8.58
N GLY A 211 31.44 0.60 -7.57
CA GLY A 211 32.12 0.80 -6.30
C GLY A 211 33.62 0.81 -6.55
N GLN A 212 34.32 1.84 -6.07
CA GLN A 212 35.76 1.70 -5.87
C GLN A 212 35.95 0.63 -4.80
N GLU A 213 36.59 -0.49 -5.13
CA GLU A 213 37.08 -1.46 -4.15
C GLU A 213 38.10 -0.76 -3.26
N ARG A 214 37.62 -0.11 -2.20
CA ARG A 214 38.43 0.49 -1.17
C ARG A 214 37.97 -0.11 0.14
N THR A 215 38.72 -1.12 0.59
CA THR A 215 38.61 -1.86 1.86
C THR A 215 37.59 -3.00 1.89
N ALA A 216 37.58 -3.77 2.99
CA ALA A 216 36.78 -4.99 3.21
C ALA A 216 35.24 -4.79 3.21
N PHE A 217 34.76 -3.62 2.79
CA PHE A 217 33.36 -3.26 2.70
C PHE A 217 33.02 -2.86 1.27
N THR A 218 32.34 -3.73 0.54
CA THR A 218 31.87 -3.46 -0.83
C THR A 218 30.43 -2.95 -0.77
N THR A 219 30.23 -1.64 -0.79
CA THR A 219 28.89 -1.04 -0.93
C THR A 219 28.40 -1.25 -2.37
N ARG A 220 27.19 -1.77 -2.54
CA ARG A 220 26.57 -1.99 -3.86
C ARG A 220 25.40 -1.04 -4.02
N LEU A 221 25.69 0.22 -4.37
CA LEU A 221 24.65 1.24 -4.51
C LEU A 221 23.82 1.00 -5.77
N VAL A 222 22.52 0.90 -5.56
CA VAL A 222 21.48 0.87 -6.59
C VAL A 222 20.89 2.27 -6.72
N ARG A 223 20.54 2.66 -7.95
CA ARG A 223 19.95 3.97 -8.23
C ARG A 223 18.78 3.86 -9.20
N LEU A 224 17.69 4.57 -8.89
CA LEU A 224 16.55 4.78 -9.79
C LEU A 224 16.38 6.27 -10.12
N ALA A 225 16.08 6.54 -11.39
CA ALA A 225 15.80 7.88 -11.90
C ALA A 225 14.30 8.18 -11.90
N PHE A 226 13.92 9.36 -11.44
CA PHE A 226 12.57 9.90 -11.54
C PHE A 226 12.57 11.27 -12.22
N ASP A 227 11.69 11.49 -13.19
CA ASP A 227 11.55 12.75 -13.90
C ASP A 227 10.23 13.43 -13.52
N LEU A 228 10.27 14.72 -13.20
CA LEU A 228 9.08 15.55 -13.03
C LEU A 228 9.02 16.60 -14.14
N GLN A 229 7.88 16.67 -14.81
CA GLN A 229 7.60 17.72 -15.78
C GLN A 229 7.22 19.01 -15.05
N THR A 230 8.06 20.03 -15.15
CA THR A 230 7.77 21.34 -14.54
C THR A 230 6.81 22.17 -15.41
N PRO A 231 6.10 23.17 -14.85
CA PRO A 231 5.25 24.09 -15.61
C PRO A 231 5.99 24.80 -16.75
N GLN A 232 7.30 25.01 -16.62
CA GLN A 232 8.16 25.62 -17.64
C GLN A 232 8.58 24.64 -18.75
N LEU A 233 7.91 23.49 -18.87
CA LEU A 233 8.20 22.41 -19.81
C LEU A 233 9.63 21.83 -19.70
N LYS A 234 10.37 22.14 -18.62
CA LYS A 234 11.66 21.51 -18.35
C LYS A 234 11.45 20.25 -17.51
N LYS A 235 12.07 19.14 -17.93
CA LYS A 235 12.16 17.94 -17.11
C LYS A 235 13.23 18.15 -16.04
N LYS A 236 12.87 17.89 -14.78
CA LYS A 236 13.83 17.84 -13.67
C LYS A 236 13.96 16.39 -13.22
N ARG A 237 15.20 15.92 -13.15
CA ARG A 237 15.53 14.56 -12.70
C ARG A 237 15.84 14.54 -11.21
N TYR A 238 15.35 13.50 -10.55
CA TYR A 238 15.52 13.17 -9.15
C TYR A 238 16.03 11.75 -9.02
N TRP A 239 16.73 11.45 -7.94
CA TRP A 239 17.38 10.17 -7.72
C TRP A 239 16.92 9.53 -6.42
N LEU A 240 16.65 8.24 -6.52
CA LEU A 240 16.42 7.34 -5.40
C LEU A 240 17.58 6.35 -5.33
N MET A 241 18.08 6.04 -4.14
CA MET A 241 19.24 5.16 -3.96
C MET A 241 19.09 4.26 -2.73
N TRP A 242 19.70 3.09 -2.76
CA TRP A 242 19.86 2.20 -1.60
C TRP A 242 21.10 1.32 -1.76
N ASP A 243 21.56 0.72 -0.65
CA ASP A 243 22.61 -0.31 -0.70
C ASP A 243 21.95 -1.69 -0.91
N ALA A 244 22.31 -2.37 -2.00
CA ALA A 244 21.84 -3.72 -2.32
C ALA A 244 22.24 -4.78 -1.29
N ASN A 245 23.18 -4.47 -0.39
CA ASN A 245 23.51 -5.37 0.72
C ASN A 245 22.53 -5.24 1.90
N LEU A 246 21.76 -4.15 1.96
CA LEU A 246 20.79 -3.88 3.04
C LEU A 246 19.35 -4.16 2.62
N VAL A 247 19.08 -4.20 1.31
CA VAL A 247 17.77 -4.52 0.73
C VAL A 247 17.80 -5.96 0.23
N GLY A 248 16.73 -6.72 0.47
CA GLY A 248 16.63 -8.12 0.08
C GLY A 248 16.81 -8.37 -1.43
N GLY A 249 16.97 -9.64 -1.83
CA GLY A 249 16.79 -10.15 -3.20
C GLY A 249 17.88 -9.85 -4.24
N ILE A 250 18.91 -9.05 -3.93
CA ILE A 250 19.96 -8.70 -4.91
C ILE A 250 21.17 -9.65 -4.79
N GLU A 251 21.00 -10.91 -5.20
CA GLU A 251 22.14 -11.83 -5.39
C GLU A 251 23.15 -11.22 -6.37
N ALA A 252 24.44 -11.26 -6.03
CA ALA A 252 25.51 -10.70 -6.88
C ALA A 252 25.58 -11.31 -8.29
N SER A 253 25.03 -12.52 -8.48
CA SER A 253 25.02 -13.28 -9.73
C SER A 253 23.79 -13.03 -10.61
N LYS A 254 22.77 -12.33 -10.12
CA LYS A 254 21.57 -12.01 -10.90
C LYS A 254 21.38 -10.49 -10.87
N GLN A 255 21.67 -9.84 -12.00
CA GLN A 255 21.20 -8.48 -12.25
C GLN A 255 19.67 -8.58 -12.40
N ILE A 256 18.94 -8.33 -11.31
CA ILE A 256 17.50 -8.59 -11.23
C ILE A 256 16.75 -7.28 -11.45
N ALA A 257 15.86 -7.24 -12.43
CA ALA A 257 14.71 -6.32 -12.45
C ALA A 257 14.02 -6.36 -11.08
N ALA A 258 13.72 -5.22 -10.45
CA ALA A 258 12.87 -5.21 -9.26
C ALA A 258 11.50 -5.81 -9.64
N ARG A 259 11.27 -7.09 -9.31
CA ARG A 259 10.11 -7.93 -9.63
C ARG A 259 9.41 -8.34 -8.34
#